data_AF-A0A9X0CI93-F1
#
_entry.id   AF-A0A9X0CI93-F1
#
_cell.length_a   1.000
_cell.length_b   1.000
_cell.length_c   1.000
_cell.angle_alpha   90.00
_cell.angle_beta   90.00
_cell.angle_gamma   90.00
#
_symmetry.space_group_name_H-M   'P 1'
#
loop_
_entity.id
_entity.type
_entity.pdbx_description
1 polymer ?
#
loop_
_entity_poly.entity_id
_entity_poly.type
_entity_poly.pdbx_seq_one_letter_code
_entity_poly.pdbx_strand_id
1 'polypeptide(L)'
;MDQSINGYLTNMKDAFELAWQVCLNNGLKRSGQIKTVVILLTDGYWNQPWNDPSPLARAKDLLAGKVEIFAIGVGSVNFPQLQSLVSDPDKHAFKLKDFTEFGELATYIRGDPYEAVWQVDGVDPSKCDNNCDVKAQCACGLVYGDYKCGCFKGYAGSGLVGQCHECTPSTYKDFDGYAPTCTACPANSGHQLTGSKTILDCKCFTGYSGKPENGEDCTIRNCETLVAPANGKITGHCYRTYGSSCTFECSEGYEITGTATRTCTVKAGDIMDWSGTTVTCTVIRCPIQTVINADPPTGTCTDPSPVYRTDCSYACRTGYNIKGSKKITCQLDKNWSPAAPTCEQVTCPALPKAAVGTYYPATCDDGESPYPTTCELRCPSGYHISYLPTSIISDQRTCELNGTWEYRASTPTCKDTEPPVVGNCPSDINIDNATSSTIRVNWERPTCTDNSGIPPIVTSNKQSGALFAAPSTAEVLYTVSDDGGNENKNCSFRITIKMLLCATGEFHMRSKEDPMRTPLVFLTR
;
A
#
# COMPACT_ATOMS: atom_id res chain seq x y z
N MET A 1 41.18 -1.23 88.06
CA MET A 1 42.63 -0.97 88.19
C MET A 1 42.78 0.51 88.49
N ASP A 2 43.13 0.87 89.72
CA ASP A 2 43.27 2.28 90.14
C ASP A 2 44.64 2.84 89.77
N GLN A 3 44.91 3.04 88.48
CA GLN A 3 46.10 3.77 88.04
C GLN A 3 45.80 4.71 86.86
N SER A 4 46.24 5.97 87.01
CA SER A 4 46.23 7.04 86.02
C SER A 4 44.90 7.66 85.60
N ILE A 5 44.16 8.22 86.56
CA ILE A 5 43.39 9.45 86.33
C ILE A 5 44.18 10.62 86.92
N ASN A 6 45.27 11.02 86.27
CA ASN A 6 46.03 12.26 86.59
C ASN A 6 46.79 12.81 85.37
N GLY A 7 46.08 12.95 84.25
CA GLY A 7 46.01 14.24 83.54
C GLY A 7 47.16 14.72 82.63
N TYR A 8 48.39 14.17 82.67
CA TYR A 8 49.50 14.79 81.91
C TYR A 8 50.44 13.90 81.07
N LEU A 9 50.57 12.58 81.29
CA LEU A 9 51.33 11.67 80.42
C LEU A 9 50.86 10.20 80.51
N THR A 10 51.18 9.38 79.50
CA THR A 10 50.92 7.93 79.49
C THR A 10 51.94 7.17 80.36
N ASN A 11 51.48 6.36 81.32
CA ASN A 11 52.35 5.42 82.06
C ASN A 11 52.59 4.16 81.20
N MET A 12 53.58 4.23 80.31
CA MET A 12 53.92 3.10 79.43
C MET A 12 54.75 2.03 80.13
N LYS A 13 55.50 2.38 81.18
CA LYS A 13 56.36 1.42 81.90
C LYS A 13 55.53 0.28 82.50
N ASP A 14 54.49 0.62 83.26
CA ASP A 14 53.65 -0.39 83.92
C ASP A 14 52.74 -1.11 82.91
N ALA A 15 52.33 -0.44 81.83
CA ALA A 15 51.60 -1.07 80.73
C ALA A 15 52.44 -2.13 79.99
N PHE A 16 53.72 -1.85 79.72
CA PHE A 16 54.64 -2.81 79.09
C PHE A 16 55.09 -3.91 80.06
N GLU A 17 55.22 -3.62 81.36
CA GLU A 17 55.43 -4.64 82.40
C GLU A 17 54.23 -5.61 82.45
N LEU A 18 53.00 -5.09 82.47
CA LEU A 18 51.78 -5.92 82.43
C LEU A 18 51.71 -6.74 81.13
N ALA A 19 52.00 -6.15 79.98
CA ALA A 19 52.05 -6.86 78.71
C ALA A 19 53.11 -7.99 78.73
N TRP A 20 54.28 -7.74 79.31
CA TRP A 20 55.31 -8.77 79.52
C TRP A 20 54.83 -9.90 80.44
N GLN A 21 54.16 -9.57 81.54
CA GLN A 21 53.60 -10.56 82.46
C GLN A 21 52.50 -11.42 81.80
N VAL A 22 51.66 -10.85 80.95
CA VAL A 22 50.60 -11.59 80.23
C VAL A 22 51.18 -12.45 79.09
N CYS A 23 52.12 -11.91 78.31
CA CYS A 23 52.62 -12.58 77.10
C CYS A 23 53.73 -13.61 77.37
N LEU A 24 54.60 -13.35 78.35
CA LEU A 24 55.85 -14.09 78.54
C LEU A 24 56.03 -14.72 79.92
N ASN A 25 55.38 -14.23 80.97
CA ASN A 25 55.45 -14.87 82.29
C ASN A 25 54.50 -16.09 82.36
N ASN A 26 55.01 -17.21 82.91
CA ASN A 26 54.36 -18.52 82.86
C ASN A 26 53.05 -18.62 83.67
N GLY A 27 52.71 -17.64 84.51
CA GLY A 27 51.50 -17.64 85.33
C GLY A 27 50.21 -17.22 84.62
N LEU A 28 50.31 -16.46 83.52
CA LEU A 28 49.14 -15.90 82.80
C LEU A 28 49.16 -16.19 81.28
N LYS A 29 50.27 -16.68 80.75
CA LYS A 29 50.43 -17.02 79.34
C LYS A 29 49.49 -18.15 78.92
N ARG A 30 48.70 -17.93 77.87
CA ARG A 30 47.89 -18.99 77.23
C ARG A 30 48.80 -20.08 76.65
N SER A 31 48.56 -21.34 77.00
CA SER A 31 49.30 -22.49 76.48
C SER A 31 49.03 -22.72 74.98
N GLY A 32 50.09 -22.73 74.17
CA GLY A 32 50.05 -23.05 72.74
C GLY A 32 51.01 -22.20 71.90
N GLN A 33 51.23 -22.58 70.63
CA GLN A 33 51.92 -21.72 69.65
C GLN A 33 50.94 -20.68 69.06
N ILE A 34 50.39 -19.82 69.90
CA ILE A 34 49.51 -18.73 69.48
C ILE A 34 50.37 -17.50 69.20
N LYS A 35 50.28 -16.94 67.98
CA LYS A 35 50.92 -15.67 67.63
C LYS A 35 50.38 -14.58 68.54
N THR A 36 51.25 -13.99 69.35
CA THR A 36 50.86 -13.01 70.37
C THR A 36 51.17 -11.61 69.87
N VAL A 37 50.20 -10.70 70.00
CA VAL A 37 50.28 -9.34 69.49
C VAL A 37 49.89 -8.36 70.59
N VAL A 38 50.65 -7.28 70.73
CA VAL A 38 50.36 -6.13 71.59
C VAL A 38 50.03 -4.94 70.69
N ILE A 39 48.84 -4.37 70.85
CA ILE A 39 48.44 -3.13 70.15
C ILE A 39 48.46 -2.00 71.17
N LEU A 40 49.35 -1.03 70.96
CA LEU A 40 49.55 0.15 71.79
C LEU A 40 48.94 1.36 71.10
N LEU A 41 48.15 2.15 71.83
CA LEU A 41 47.49 3.35 71.33
C LEU A 41 47.88 4.53 72.23
N THR A 42 48.75 5.43 71.75
CA THR A 42 49.37 6.46 72.60
C THR A 42 50.06 7.60 71.81
N ASP A 43 50.27 8.74 72.46
CA ASP A 43 50.95 9.92 71.91
C ASP A 43 52.46 9.77 71.76
N GLY A 44 53.04 8.66 72.24
CA GLY A 44 54.47 8.39 72.18
C GLY A 44 55.29 9.08 73.27
N TYR A 45 54.67 9.87 74.16
CA TYR A 45 55.33 10.46 75.32
C TYR A 45 55.04 9.63 76.57
N TRP A 46 56.09 9.25 77.30
CA TRP A 46 55.97 8.38 78.48
C TRP A 46 56.69 8.94 79.70
N ASN A 47 56.10 8.66 80.86
CA ASN A 47 56.68 8.70 82.21
C ASN A 47 57.36 10.02 82.66
N GLN A 48 56.84 10.65 83.72
CA GLN A 48 57.54 11.73 84.46
C GLN A 48 57.82 11.32 85.92
N PRO A 49 58.90 11.81 86.55
CA PRO A 49 59.96 12.67 85.98
C PRO A 49 60.84 11.92 84.95
N TRP A 50 61.66 12.65 84.19
CA TRP A 50 62.54 12.12 83.13
C TRP A 50 63.59 11.07 83.58
N ASN A 51 63.61 10.72 84.87
CA ASN A 51 64.46 9.70 85.47
C ASN A 51 63.76 8.34 85.65
N ASP A 52 62.47 8.22 85.30
CA ASP A 52 61.74 6.93 85.34
C ASP A 52 62.13 6.04 84.13
N PRO A 53 62.31 4.70 84.29
CA PRO A 53 62.78 3.86 83.19
C PRO A 53 61.89 3.87 81.96
N SER A 54 62.52 3.91 80.78
CA SER A 54 61.82 3.79 79.50
C SER A 54 61.18 2.39 79.33
N PRO A 55 59.98 2.29 78.73
CA PRO A 55 59.35 1.02 78.37
C PRO A 55 60.18 0.18 77.38
N LEU A 56 61.20 0.77 76.73
CA LEU A 56 62.05 0.12 75.73
C LEU A 56 62.70 -1.20 76.18
N ALA A 57 63.00 -1.36 77.48
CA ALA A 57 63.52 -2.62 77.99
C ALA A 57 62.49 -3.76 77.84
N ARG A 58 61.26 -3.53 78.31
CA ARG A 58 60.17 -4.50 78.21
C ARG A 58 59.62 -4.67 76.79
N ALA A 59 59.64 -3.61 75.98
CA ALA A 59 59.39 -3.72 74.55
C ALA A 59 60.37 -4.71 73.88
N LYS A 60 61.67 -4.60 74.18
CA LYS A 60 62.68 -5.55 73.67
C LYS A 60 62.48 -6.97 74.19
N ASP A 61 62.15 -7.15 75.47
CA ASP A 61 61.82 -8.47 76.02
C ASP A 61 60.64 -9.13 75.28
N LEU A 62 59.57 -8.36 75.03
CA LEU A 62 58.39 -8.79 74.27
C LEU A 62 58.75 -9.20 72.83
N LEU A 63 59.48 -8.36 72.10
CA LEU A 63 59.93 -8.65 70.73
C LEU A 63 60.85 -9.90 70.69
N ALA A 64 61.77 -10.04 71.64
CA ALA A 64 62.63 -11.23 71.77
C ALA A 64 61.82 -12.50 72.08
N GLY A 65 60.72 -12.37 72.84
CA GLY A 65 59.73 -13.41 73.09
C GLY A 65 58.80 -13.74 71.91
N LYS A 66 59.05 -13.19 70.73
CA LYS A 66 58.23 -13.32 69.50
C LYS A 66 56.82 -12.73 69.62
N VAL A 67 56.64 -11.72 70.45
CA VAL A 67 55.43 -10.88 70.47
C VAL A 67 55.59 -9.79 69.42
N GLU A 68 54.60 -9.59 68.56
CA GLU A 68 54.57 -8.42 67.67
C GLU A 68 53.94 -7.24 68.40
N ILE A 69 54.56 -6.06 68.29
CA ILE A 69 54.08 -4.83 68.91
C ILE A 69 53.69 -3.88 67.78
N PHE A 70 52.43 -3.43 67.77
CA PHE A 70 51.94 -2.38 66.89
C PHE A 70 51.75 -1.10 67.71
N ALA A 71 52.43 -0.02 67.33
CA ALA A 71 52.40 1.26 68.02
C ALA A 71 51.63 2.30 67.19
N ILE A 72 50.44 2.67 67.63
CA ILE A 72 49.52 3.56 66.92
C ILE A 72 49.44 4.89 67.66
N GLY A 73 49.93 5.95 67.01
CA GLY A 73 49.80 7.32 67.50
C GLY A 73 48.73 8.08 66.75
N VAL A 74 47.88 8.81 67.47
CA VAL A 74 46.78 9.60 66.91
C VAL A 74 47.03 11.10 67.19
N GLY A 75 47.09 11.91 66.13
CA GLY A 75 47.30 13.36 66.19
C GLY A 75 48.76 13.77 66.41
N SER A 76 48.98 14.63 67.41
CA SER A 76 50.29 15.23 67.71
C SER A 76 51.17 14.29 68.54
N VAL A 77 51.81 13.33 67.88
CA VAL A 77 52.56 12.25 68.52
C VAL A 77 54.08 12.30 68.30
N ASN A 78 54.85 11.80 69.27
CA ASN A 78 56.29 11.56 69.14
C ASN A 78 56.56 10.28 68.34
N PHE A 79 56.44 10.37 67.02
CA PHE A 79 56.54 9.20 66.14
C PHE A 79 57.89 8.46 66.21
N PRO A 80 59.07 9.12 66.29
CA PRO A 80 60.34 8.42 66.50
C PRO A 80 60.38 7.59 67.79
N GLN A 81 59.72 8.06 68.86
CA GLN A 81 59.58 7.28 70.09
C GLN A 81 58.67 6.06 69.90
N LEU A 82 57.55 6.17 69.18
CA LEU A 82 56.70 5.02 68.81
C LEU A 82 57.46 3.99 67.95
N GLN A 83 58.21 4.45 66.95
CA GLN A 83 59.03 3.60 66.08
C GLN A 83 60.09 2.80 66.86
N SER A 84 60.59 3.33 67.97
CA SER A 84 61.58 2.63 68.80
C SER A 84 61.01 1.46 69.63
N LEU A 85 59.68 1.35 69.76
CA LEU A 85 59.00 0.29 70.52
C LEU A 85 58.71 -0.97 69.69
N VAL A 86 58.92 -0.93 68.37
CA VAL A 86 58.49 -2.00 67.44
C VAL A 86 59.69 -2.62 66.69
N SER A 87 59.49 -3.81 66.13
CA SER A 87 60.52 -4.54 65.36
C SER A 87 60.71 -4.06 63.92
N ASP A 88 59.64 -3.56 63.29
CA ASP A 88 59.61 -3.10 61.91
C ASP A 88 58.88 -1.75 61.86
N PRO A 89 59.62 -0.62 61.95
CA PRO A 89 59.02 0.71 62.06
C PRO A 89 58.09 1.08 60.91
N ASP A 90 58.30 0.54 59.72
CA ASP A 90 57.52 0.87 58.51
C ASP A 90 56.22 0.07 58.42
N LYS A 91 56.10 -1.06 59.14
CA LYS A 91 54.91 -1.92 59.16
C LYS A 91 54.14 -1.93 60.47
N HIS A 92 54.81 -1.60 61.58
CA HIS A 92 54.28 -1.77 62.93
C HIS A 92 54.13 -0.45 63.71
N ALA A 93 54.69 0.67 63.24
CA ALA A 93 54.44 1.98 63.84
C ALA A 93 53.58 2.84 62.90
N PHE A 94 52.43 3.30 63.37
CA PHE A 94 51.47 4.09 62.60
C PHE A 94 51.27 5.46 63.23
N LYS A 95 51.24 6.50 62.40
CA LYS A 95 50.81 7.85 62.78
C LYS A 95 49.54 8.19 62.01
N LEU A 96 48.43 8.23 62.74
CA LEU A 96 47.12 8.61 62.26
C LEU A 96 46.85 10.07 62.65
N LYS A 97 46.07 10.78 61.86
CA LYS A 97 45.74 12.19 62.04
C LYS A 97 44.75 12.40 63.18
N ASP A 98 43.72 11.56 63.27
CA ASP A 98 42.65 11.63 64.25
C ASP A 98 41.96 10.25 64.43
N PHE A 99 41.01 10.14 65.37
CA PHE A 99 40.35 8.87 65.67
C PHE A 99 39.40 8.38 64.55
N THR A 100 39.07 9.21 63.55
CA THR A 100 38.28 8.79 62.38
C THR A 100 39.11 7.83 61.53
N GLU A 101 40.35 8.20 61.23
CA GLU A 101 41.31 7.38 60.47
C GLU A 101 41.63 6.07 61.21
N PHE A 102 41.65 6.08 62.54
CA PHE A 102 41.73 4.85 63.34
C PHE A 102 40.47 3.97 63.19
N GLY A 103 39.29 4.58 63.13
CA GLY A 103 38.03 3.88 62.86
C GLY A 103 37.98 3.25 61.46
N GLU A 104 38.47 3.97 60.44
CA GLU A 104 38.60 3.48 59.07
C GLU A 104 39.59 2.30 58.99
N LEU A 105 40.77 2.43 59.59
CA LEU A 105 41.77 1.35 59.67
C LEU A 105 41.23 0.12 60.42
N ALA A 106 40.56 0.33 61.56
CA ALA A 106 39.95 -0.74 62.35
C ALA A 106 38.78 -1.42 61.64
N THR A 107 38.11 -0.72 60.72
CA THR A 107 37.08 -1.28 59.83
C THR A 107 37.75 -2.11 58.74
N TYR A 108 38.72 -1.53 58.02
CA TYR A 108 39.49 -2.22 56.97
C TYR A 108 40.14 -3.53 57.44
N ILE A 109 40.75 -3.54 58.64
CA ILE A 109 41.38 -4.74 59.21
C ILE A 109 40.36 -5.85 59.54
N ARG A 110 39.10 -5.51 59.82
CA ARG A 110 38.04 -6.49 60.15
C ARG A 110 37.35 -7.10 58.93
N GLY A 111 37.61 -6.58 57.73
CA GLY A 111 36.82 -6.88 56.53
C GLY A 111 35.64 -5.92 56.38
N ASP A 112 34.93 -6.05 55.26
CA ASP A 112 33.86 -5.12 54.88
C ASP A 112 32.70 -5.17 55.91
N PRO A 113 32.25 -4.04 56.50
CA PRO A 113 31.17 -4.00 57.48
C PRO A 113 29.81 -4.51 56.96
N TYR A 114 29.68 -4.84 55.67
CA TYR A 114 28.52 -5.55 55.10
C TYR A 114 28.60 -7.07 55.18
N GLU A 115 29.78 -7.67 55.37
CA GLU A 115 29.91 -9.11 55.66
C GLU A 115 29.56 -9.37 57.13
N ALA A 116 28.27 -9.35 57.44
CA ALA A 116 27.73 -9.81 58.72
C ALA A 116 27.85 -11.33 58.82
N VAL A 117 29.07 -11.83 59.03
CA VAL A 117 29.34 -13.25 59.27
C VAL A 117 28.80 -13.61 60.65
N TRP A 118 27.86 -14.55 60.67
CA TRP A 118 27.23 -15.06 61.89
C TRP A 118 27.82 -16.42 62.22
N GLN A 119 28.43 -16.55 63.40
CA GLN A 119 28.74 -17.87 63.95
C GLN A 119 27.48 -18.44 64.60
N VAL A 120 27.09 -19.64 64.17
CA VAL A 120 25.98 -20.42 64.75
C VAL A 120 26.48 -21.61 65.58
N ASP A 121 27.62 -22.18 65.22
CA ASP A 121 28.17 -23.36 65.88
C ASP A 121 28.58 -23.06 67.33
N GLY A 122 27.94 -23.76 68.27
CA GLY A 122 28.25 -23.68 69.70
C GLY A 122 27.70 -22.45 70.43
N VAL A 123 26.80 -21.67 69.81
CA VAL A 123 26.15 -20.54 70.47
C VAL A 123 25.01 -21.02 71.37
N ASP A 124 25.11 -20.73 72.66
CA ASP A 124 24.11 -21.09 73.67
C ASP A 124 22.76 -20.37 73.40
N PRO A 125 21.62 -21.08 73.25
CA PRO A 125 20.32 -20.47 72.99
C PRO A 125 19.87 -19.40 74.01
N SER A 126 20.37 -19.46 75.25
CA SER A 126 20.10 -18.45 76.27
C SER A 126 20.66 -17.06 75.93
N LYS A 127 21.61 -16.96 75.01
CA LYS A 127 22.13 -15.67 74.50
C LYS A 127 21.13 -14.93 73.61
N CYS A 128 20.11 -15.62 73.10
CA CYS A 128 18.99 -15.08 72.35
C CYS A 128 17.66 -15.28 73.11
N ASP A 129 17.69 -15.18 74.43
CA ASP A 129 16.52 -15.31 75.33
C ASP A 129 15.67 -16.58 75.15
N ASN A 130 16.21 -17.63 74.51
CA ASN A 130 15.49 -18.84 74.10
C ASN A 130 14.22 -18.57 73.23
N ASN A 131 14.17 -17.48 72.47
CA ASN A 131 12.98 -17.03 71.73
C ASN A 131 13.06 -17.25 70.20
N CYS A 132 14.04 -18.00 69.73
CA CYS A 132 14.21 -18.30 68.31
C CYS A 132 13.13 -19.24 67.76
N ASP A 133 12.78 -19.07 66.51
CA ASP A 133 11.88 -19.96 65.77
C ASP A 133 12.44 -21.38 65.64
N VAL A 134 11.57 -22.37 65.41
CA VAL A 134 11.97 -23.76 65.12
C VAL A 134 12.78 -23.90 63.83
N LYS A 135 12.74 -22.89 62.95
CA LYS A 135 13.55 -22.75 61.73
C LYS A 135 14.74 -21.77 61.91
N ALA A 136 15.11 -21.46 63.15
CA ALA A 136 16.23 -20.61 63.50
C ALA A 136 17.08 -21.21 64.63
N GLN A 137 18.27 -20.64 64.81
CA GLN A 137 19.15 -20.91 65.95
C GLN A 137 19.79 -19.61 66.44
N CYS A 138 20.23 -19.57 67.70
CA CYS A 138 20.93 -18.40 68.21
C CYS A 138 22.29 -18.27 67.50
N ALA A 139 22.65 -17.06 67.10
CA ALA A 139 23.84 -16.76 66.33
C ALA A 139 24.57 -15.55 66.94
N CYS A 140 25.90 -15.55 66.87
CA CYS A 140 26.75 -14.45 67.32
C CYS A 140 27.36 -13.73 66.11
N GLY A 141 27.18 -12.41 66.03
CA GLY A 141 27.72 -11.58 64.96
C GLY A 141 29.21 -11.32 65.17
N LEU A 142 30.07 -11.76 64.23
CA LEU A 142 31.53 -11.69 64.41
C LEU A 142 32.09 -10.24 64.41
N VAL A 143 31.32 -9.27 63.89
CA VAL A 143 31.74 -7.86 63.78
C VAL A 143 31.50 -7.06 65.07
N TYR A 144 30.35 -7.29 65.74
CA TYR A 144 29.89 -6.51 66.89
C TYR A 144 29.73 -7.34 68.19
N GLY A 145 29.78 -8.67 68.11
CA GLY A 145 29.56 -9.57 69.25
C GLY A 145 28.11 -9.63 69.73
N ASP A 146 27.16 -9.14 68.93
CA ASP A 146 25.73 -9.17 69.24
C ASP A 146 25.12 -10.54 68.96
N TYR A 147 24.07 -10.90 69.71
CA TYR A 147 23.37 -12.17 69.57
C TYR A 147 22.00 -11.96 68.93
N LYS A 148 21.69 -12.73 67.90
CA LYS A 148 20.40 -12.70 67.19
C LYS A 148 19.98 -14.11 66.79
N CYS A 149 18.67 -14.34 66.71
CA CYS A 149 18.15 -15.56 66.11
C CYS A 149 18.38 -15.52 64.59
N GLY A 150 19.12 -16.50 64.08
CA GLY A 150 19.38 -16.66 62.65
C GLY A 150 18.57 -17.80 62.06
N CYS A 151 17.70 -17.51 61.09
CA CYS A 151 16.99 -18.55 60.34
C CYS A 151 17.98 -19.46 59.58
N PHE A 152 17.63 -20.73 59.37
CA PHE A 152 18.43 -21.63 58.53
C PHE A 152 18.43 -21.24 57.05
N LYS A 153 19.33 -21.81 56.25
CA LYS A 153 19.39 -21.66 54.79
C LYS A 153 18.05 -21.99 54.12
N GLY A 154 17.68 -21.15 53.14
CA GLY A 154 16.35 -21.12 52.53
C GLY A 154 15.29 -20.33 53.30
N TYR A 155 15.62 -19.75 54.47
CA TYR A 155 14.72 -18.95 55.29
C TYR A 155 15.33 -17.60 55.74
N ALA A 156 14.52 -16.55 55.72
CA ALA A 156 14.90 -15.22 56.18
C ALA A 156 13.83 -14.56 57.05
N GLY A 157 14.21 -13.50 57.75
CA GLY A 157 13.36 -12.74 58.67
C GLY A 157 14.08 -12.43 59.98
N SER A 158 13.33 -12.15 61.05
CA SER A 158 13.92 -11.75 62.34
C SER A 158 14.54 -12.91 63.13
N GLY A 159 14.20 -14.16 62.77
CA GLY A 159 14.56 -15.36 63.51
C GLY A 159 13.71 -15.66 64.75
N LEU A 160 12.82 -14.75 65.16
CA LEU A 160 11.89 -14.95 66.28
C LEU A 160 10.75 -15.92 65.90
N VAL A 161 10.11 -16.53 66.90
CA VAL A 161 8.99 -17.49 66.71
C VAL A 161 7.95 -16.99 65.69
N GLY A 162 7.72 -17.77 64.63
CA GLY A 162 6.80 -17.50 63.53
C GLY A 162 7.32 -16.55 62.44
N GLN A 163 8.53 -15.99 62.58
CA GLN A 163 9.07 -14.93 61.73
C GLN A 163 10.23 -15.36 60.83
N CYS A 164 10.42 -16.68 60.62
CA CYS A 164 11.26 -17.23 59.54
C CYS A 164 10.38 -17.62 58.35
N HIS A 165 10.53 -16.91 57.23
CA HIS A 165 9.78 -17.11 56.00
C HIS A 165 10.66 -17.70 54.90
N GLU A 166 10.08 -18.52 54.03
CA GLU A 166 10.81 -19.16 52.93
C GLU A 166 11.25 -18.12 51.89
N CYS A 167 12.45 -18.28 51.34
CA CYS A 167 12.91 -17.45 50.23
C CYS A 167 11.92 -17.55 49.05
N THR A 168 11.47 -16.41 48.54
CA THR A 168 10.56 -16.35 47.41
C THR A 168 11.28 -16.70 46.10
N PRO A 169 10.55 -17.04 45.01
CA PRO A 169 11.14 -17.22 43.68
C PRO A 169 12.11 -16.10 43.29
N SER A 170 13.24 -16.48 42.68
CA SER A 170 14.38 -15.61 42.35
C SER A 170 15.12 -14.99 43.56
N THR A 171 14.95 -15.57 44.74
CA THR A 171 15.76 -15.28 45.93
C THR A 171 16.21 -16.58 46.61
N TYR A 172 17.41 -16.56 47.21
CA TYR A 172 18.02 -17.70 47.87
C TYR A 172 18.68 -17.28 49.19
N LYS A 173 19.01 -18.27 50.03
CA LYS A 173 19.92 -18.08 51.17
C LYS A 173 20.69 -19.36 51.42
N ASP A 174 22.01 -19.29 51.31
CA ASP A 174 22.94 -20.42 51.32
C ASP A 174 23.65 -20.65 52.67
N PHE A 175 23.65 -19.65 53.55
CA PHE A 175 24.20 -19.74 54.91
C PHE A 175 23.13 -19.83 56.01
N ASP A 176 23.52 -20.35 57.18
CA ASP A 176 22.74 -20.31 58.41
C ASP A 176 23.16 -19.09 59.24
N GLY A 177 22.21 -18.27 59.71
CA GLY A 177 22.53 -17.00 60.39
C GLY A 177 21.45 -15.93 60.23
N TYR A 178 21.63 -14.78 60.87
CA TYR A 178 20.64 -13.69 60.80
C TYR A 178 20.72 -12.97 59.45
N ALA A 179 19.60 -12.99 58.72
CA ALA A 179 19.39 -12.25 57.48
C ALA A 179 17.93 -11.79 57.43
N PRO A 180 17.65 -10.47 57.39
CA PRO A 180 16.28 -9.96 57.43
C PRO A 180 15.50 -10.28 56.15
N THR A 181 16.20 -10.49 55.04
CA THR A 181 15.67 -10.86 53.71
C THR A 181 16.58 -11.90 53.07
N CYS A 182 16.04 -12.69 52.14
CA CYS A 182 16.88 -13.56 51.29
C CYS A 182 17.64 -12.73 50.26
N THR A 183 18.76 -13.26 49.77
CA THR A 183 19.58 -12.65 48.72
C THR A 183 18.86 -12.80 47.38
N ALA A 184 18.75 -11.73 46.60
CA ALA A 184 18.21 -11.81 45.24
C ALA A 184 19.22 -12.51 44.30
N CYS A 185 18.71 -13.23 43.30
CA CYS A 185 19.56 -13.67 42.20
C CYS A 185 20.21 -12.46 41.47
N PRO A 186 21.39 -12.64 40.82
CA PRO A 186 22.02 -11.61 40.00
C PRO A 186 21.08 -11.00 38.94
N ALA A 187 21.37 -9.78 38.48
CA ALA A 187 20.48 -9.04 37.61
C ALA A 187 20.13 -9.82 36.32
N ASN A 188 18.85 -9.73 35.91
CA ASN A 188 18.27 -10.46 34.79
C ASN A 188 18.36 -12.01 34.90
N SER A 189 18.44 -12.54 36.12
CA SER A 189 18.38 -13.97 36.42
C SER A 189 17.36 -14.30 37.52
N GLY A 190 16.97 -15.57 37.62
CA GLY A 190 16.02 -16.01 38.63
C GLY A 190 15.68 -17.51 38.57
N HIS A 191 14.71 -17.91 39.38
CA HIS A 191 14.17 -19.28 39.46
C HIS A 191 12.72 -19.28 39.94
N GLN A 192 12.04 -20.42 39.80
CA GLN A 192 10.66 -20.62 40.28
C GLN A 192 10.57 -21.39 41.62
N LEU A 193 11.70 -21.80 42.18
CA LEU A 193 11.74 -22.52 43.47
C LEU A 193 11.41 -21.58 44.65
N THR A 194 10.68 -22.11 45.63
CA THR A 194 10.50 -21.51 46.96
C THR A 194 11.47 -22.16 47.95
N GLY A 195 12.06 -21.37 48.85
CA GLY A 195 13.01 -21.82 49.85
C GLY A 195 14.38 -22.23 49.28
N SER A 196 14.84 -21.59 48.19
CA SER A 196 16.15 -21.90 47.57
C SER A 196 17.31 -21.70 48.55
N LYS A 197 18.26 -22.64 48.49
CA LYS A 197 19.39 -22.77 49.42
C LYS A 197 20.75 -22.52 48.75
N THR A 198 20.76 -22.04 47.51
CA THR A 198 22.00 -21.89 46.74
C THR A 198 21.81 -20.94 45.56
N ILE A 199 22.86 -20.16 45.27
CA ILE A 199 22.93 -19.33 44.07
C ILE A 199 22.88 -20.16 42.77
N LEU A 200 23.24 -21.45 42.81
CA LEU A 200 23.24 -22.36 41.66
C LEU A 200 21.84 -22.58 41.05
N ASP A 201 20.76 -22.23 41.77
CA ASP A 201 19.39 -22.27 41.25
C ASP A 201 19.09 -21.11 40.30
N CYS A 202 19.78 -19.98 40.44
CA CYS A 202 19.60 -18.79 39.61
C CYS A 202 20.04 -19.05 38.16
N LYS A 203 19.18 -18.71 37.18
CA LYS A 203 19.48 -18.84 35.75
C LYS A 203 19.06 -17.59 35.00
N CYS A 204 19.78 -17.21 33.95
CA CYS A 204 19.44 -16.06 33.13
C CYS A 204 18.02 -16.19 32.55
N PHE A 205 17.28 -15.08 32.51
CA PHE A 205 15.99 -15.05 31.82
C PHE A 205 16.18 -15.22 30.30
N THR A 206 15.12 -15.66 29.61
CA THR A 206 15.11 -15.80 28.15
C THR A 206 15.57 -14.51 27.47
N GLY A 207 16.55 -14.62 26.56
CA GLY A 207 17.14 -13.47 25.88
C GLY A 207 18.34 -12.82 26.60
N TYR A 208 18.80 -13.39 27.71
CA TYR A 208 20.00 -12.95 28.44
C TYR A 208 21.07 -14.06 28.51
N SER A 209 22.31 -13.70 28.77
CA SER A 209 23.46 -14.61 28.91
C SER A 209 24.45 -14.13 29.99
N GLY A 210 24.98 -15.05 30.76
CA GLY A 210 25.89 -14.81 31.89
C GLY A 210 26.06 -16.10 32.70
N LYS A 211 26.73 -16.00 33.85
CA LYS A 211 26.89 -17.10 34.82
C LYS A 211 26.39 -16.68 36.21
N PRO A 212 25.07 -16.53 36.39
CA PRO A 212 24.50 -16.15 37.68
C PRO A 212 24.85 -17.14 38.80
N GLU A 213 25.15 -18.39 38.48
CA GLU A 213 25.69 -19.39 39.41
C GLU A 213 27.04 -18.99 40.07
N ASN A 214 27.78 -18.05 39.47
CA ASN A 214 29.02 -17.46 40.00
C ASN A 214 28.80 -16.10 40.70
N GLY A 215 27.57 -15.59 40.75
CA GLY A 215 27.29 -14.21 41.17
C GLY A 215 27.45 -13.17 40.06
N GLU A 216 27.58 -13.58 38.80
CA GLU A 216 27.70 -12.66 37.65
C GLU A 216 26.32 -12.26 37.11
N ASP A 217 26.10 -10.96 36.88
CA ASP A 217 24.87 -10.45 36.26
C ASP A 217 24.68 -10.99 34.82
N CYS A 218 23.44 -11.30 34.47
CA CYS A 218 23.09 -11.71 33.11
C CYS A 218 22.95 -10.49 32.19
N THR A 219 23.71 -10.50 31.09
CA THR A 219 23.72 -9.45 30.08
C THR A 219 22.70 -9.72 28.97
N ILE A 220 22.08 -8.67 28.43
CA ILE A 220 21.08 -8.82 27.36
C ILE A 220 21.75 -9.26 26.05
N ARG A 221 21.18 -10.29 25.41
CA ARG A 221 21.69 -10.82 24.14
C ARG A 221 21.22 -9.97 22.97
N ASN A 222 22.02 -9.98 21.90
CA ASN A 222 21.78 -9.22 20.68
C ASN A 222 21.49 -10.15 19.50
N CYS A 223 20.58 -9.73 18.64
CA CYS A 223 20.43 -10.28 17.30
C CYS A 223 21.46 -9.68 16.33
N GLU A 224 21.53 -10.22 15.11
CA GLU A 224 22.37 -9.68 14.03
C GLU A 224 22.04 -8.22 13.67
N THR A 225 22.96 -7.55 12.98
CA THR A 225 22.75 -6.18 12.51
C THR A 225 21.81 -6.19 11.31
N LEU A 226 20.60 -5.66 11.46
CA LEU A 226 19.72 -5.41 10.31
C LEU A 226 20.32 -4.30 9.42
N VAL A 227 20.33 -4.56 8.12
CA VAL A 227 20.71 -3.59 7.09
C VAL A 227 19.43 -3.05 6.44
N ALA A 228 19.37 -1.76 6.14
CA ALA A 228 18.24 -1.18 5.43
C ALA A 228 18.15 -1.77 4.01
N PRO A 229 16.95 -2.17 3.53
CA PRO A 229 16.78 -2.66 2.17
C PRO A 229 17.09 -1.57 1.15
N ALA A 230 17.58 -1.94 -0.03
CA ALA A 230 17.72 -1.01 -1.15
C ALA A 230 16.37 -0.34 -1.44
N ASN A 231 16.38 0.99 -1.64
CA ASN A 231 15.17 1.82 -1.75
C ASN A 231 14.25 1.78 -0.52
N GLY A 232 14.78 1.52 0.67
CA GLY A 232 14.04 1.69 1.93
C GLY A 232 14.93 2.13 3.09
N LYS A 233 14.33 2.26 4.27
CA LYS A 233 14.97 2.68 5.52
C LYS A 233 14.43 1.85 6.69
N ILE A 234 15.20 1.77 7.76
CA ILE A 234 14.76 1.27 9.06
C ILE A 234 14.34 2.46 9.91
N THR A 235 13.19 2.36 10.57
CA THR A 235 12.62 3.39 11.44
C THR A 235 12.31 2.83 12.83
N GLY A 236 12.25 3.72 13.83
CA GLY A 236 11.99 3.37 15.23
C GLY A 236 13.24 2.97 16.03
N HIS A 237 13.02 2.41 17.21
CA HIS A 237 14.05 2.09 18.21
C HIS A 237 14.74 0.74 17.94
N CYS A 238 15.56 0.70 16.88
CA CYS A 238 16.21 -0.52 16.42
C CYS A 238 17.54 -0.83 17.14
N TYR A 239 17.49 -1.13 18.44
CA TYR A 239 18.68 -1.30 19.29
C TYR A 239 19.30 -2.72 19.31
N ARG A 240 18.85 -3.63 18.43
CA ARG A 240 19.27 -5.04 18.27
C ARG A 240 19.26 -5.96 19.50
N THR A 241 19.04 -5.45 20.70
CA THR A 241 18.86 -6.21 21.94
C THR A 241 17.57 -7.04 21.90
N TYR A 242 17.52 -8.12 22.67
CA TYR A 242 16.31 -8.92 22.87
C TYR A 242 15.08 -8.04 23.18
N GLY A 243 13.96 -8.28 22.50
CA GLY A 243 12.74 -7.49 22.60
C GLY A 243 12.73 -6.19 21.78
N SER A 244 13.86 -5.72 21.25
CA SER A 244 13.88 -4.59 20.31
C SER A 244 13.04 -4.86 19.07
N SER A 245 12.34 -3.84 18.58
CA SER A 245 11.46 -3.92 17.41
C SER A 245 11.88 -2.89 16.37
N CYS A 246 12.15 -3.34 15.14
CA CYS A 246 12.59 -2.52 14.02
C CYS A 246 11.51 -2.52 12.94
N THR A 247 11.05 -1.34 12.53
CA THR A 247 10.09 -1.17 11.44
C THR A 247 10.83 -0.79 10.16
N PHE A 248 10.36 -1.30 9.03
CA PHE A 248 10.91 -1.02 7.71
C PHE A 248 9.91 -0.18 6.92
N GLU A 249 10.42 0.82 6.22
CA GLU A 249 9.63 1.73 5.38
C GLU A 249 10.31 1.82 4.01
N CYS A 250 9.56 1.52 2.95
CA CYS A 250 10.07 1.68 1.59
C CYS A 250 9.96 3.13 1.11
N SER A 251 10.82 3.51 0.18
CA SER A 251 10.80 4.82 -0.47
C SER A 251 9.57 4.94 -1.37
N GLU A 252 9.16 6.17 -1.67
CA GLU A 252 8.05 6.43 -2.59
C GLU A 252 8.23 5.70 -3.93
N GLY A 253 7.20 5.00 -4.41
CA GLY A 253 7.26 4.16 -5.60
C GLY A 253 7.73 2.71 -5.36
N TYR A 254 8.01 2.32 -4.12
CA TYR A 254 8.35 0.95 -3.75
C TYR A 254 7.38 0.42 -2.69
N GLU A 255 7.11 -0.89 -2.73
CA GLU A 255 6.27 -1.59 -1.76
C GLU A 255 7.08 -2.61 -0.94
N ILE A 256 6.61 -2.87 0.28
CA ILE A 256 7.21 -3.84 1.21
C ILE A 256 6.82 -5.25 0.81
N THR A 257 7.82 -6.10 0.61
CA THR A 257 7.68 -7.56 0.59
C THR A 257 8.46 -8.14 1.77
N GLY A 258 7.86 -9.08 2.51
CA GLY A 258 8.40 -9.59 3.77
C GLY A 258 7.65 -9.06 5.00
N THR A 259 8.29 -9.06 6.17
CA THR A 259 7.64 -8.66 7.43
C THR A 259 8.00 -7.23 7.82
N ALA A 260 7.06 -6.29 7.66
CA ALA A 260 7.27 -4.84 7.84
C ALA A 260 7.82 -4.42 9.21
N THR A 261 7.59 -5.20 10.26
CA THR A 261 8.19 -5.00 11.59
C THR A 261 8.80 -6.31 12.07
N ARG A 262 10.08 -6.29 12.46
CA ARG A 262 10.80 -7.46 12.97
C ARG A 262 11.24 -7.22 14.41
N THR A 263 11.08 -8.21 15.27
CA THR A 263 11.44 -8.16 16.69
C THR A 263 12.59 -9.12 16.97
N CYS A 264 13.57 -8.72 17.78
CA CYS A 264 14.67 -9.59 18.17
C CYS A 264 14.19 -10.59 19.23
N THR A 265 14.18 -11.89 18.90
CA THR A 265 13.62 -12.95 19.75
C THR A 265 14.57 -14.15 19.87
N VAL A 266 14.24 -15.10 20.74
CA VAL A 266 14.92 -16.41 20.82
C VAL A 266 14.14 -17.42 19.98
N LYS A 267 14.81 -18.08 19.03
CA LYS A 267 14.26 -19.19 18.22
C LYS A 267 14.60 -20.55 18.84
N ALA A 268 14.04 -21.61 18.27
CA ALA A 268 14.36 -22.99 18.66
C ALA A 268 15.88 -23.24 18.62
N GLY A 269 16.41 -23.94 19.62
CA GLY A 269 17.87 -24.13 19.80
C GLY A 269 18.57 -22.99 20.53
N ASP A 270 17.83 -22.08 21.18
CA ASP A 270 18.36 -20.92 21.93
C ASP A 270 19.19 -19.94 21.06
N ILE A 271 18.75 -19.74 19.81
CA ILE A 271 19.42 -18.86 18.84
C ILE A 271 18.75 -17.49 18.85
N MET A 272 19.54 -16.42 18.99
CA MET A 272 19.06 -15.04 18.83
C MET A 272 18.83 -14.74 17.35
N ASP A 273 17.61 -14.38 16.96
CA ASP A 273 17.28 -14.05 15.58
C ASP A 273 16.05 -13.13 15.51
N TRP A 274 15.95 -12.39 14.42
CA TRP A 274 14.82 -11.52 14.11
C TRP A 274 13.60 -12.33 13.66
N SER A 275 12.44 -11.97 14.20
CA SER A 275 11.15 -12.52 13.81
C SER A 275 10.81 -12.20 12.35
N GLY A 276 9.84 -12.94 11.80
CA GLY A 276 9.39 -12.76 10.42
C GLY A 276 10.45 -13.09 9.36
N THR A 277 10.28 -12.48 8.19
CA THR A 277 11.11 -12.68 6.99
C THR A 277 11.85 -11.38 6.62
N THR A 278 12.98 -11.52 5.92
CA THR A 278 13.75 -10.39 5.39
C THR A 278 12.86 -9.47 4.56
N VAL A 279 12.99 -8.15 4.76
CA VAL A 279 12.24 -7.15 4.01
C VAL A 279 12.99 -6.78 2.74
N THR A 280 12.28 -6.77 1.62
CA THR A 280 12.74 -6.20 0.35
C THR A 280 11.75 -5.16 -0.15
N CYS A 281 12.27 -4.02 -0.63
CA CYS A 281 11.47 -2.97 -1.27
C CYS A 281 11.43 -3.22 -2.78
N THR A 282 10.30 -3.69 -3.28
CA THR A 282 10.10 -3.96 -4.72
C THR A 282 9.43 -2.77 -5.38
N VAL A 283 9.90 -2.36 -6.56
CA VAL A 283 9.30 -1.23 -7.28
C VAL A 283 7.85 -1.52 -7.63
N ILE A 284 6.96 -0.56 -7.38
CA ILE A 284 5.54 -0.63 -7.74
C ILE A 284 5.43 -0.68 -9.27
N ARG A 285 4.66 -1.65 -9.77
CA ARG A 285 4.40 -1.87 -11.20
C ARG A 285 2.91 -1.85 -11.48
N CYS A 286 2.53 -1.20 -12.58
CA CYS A 286 1.16 -1.19 -13.06
C CYS A 286 0.94 -2.26 -14.15
N PRO A 287 -0.29 -2.76 -14.33
CA PRO A 287 -0.59 -3.71 -15.39
C PRO A 287 -0.40 -3.08 -16.78
N ILE A 288 0.19 -3.83 -17.71
CA ILE A 288 0.32 -3.42 -19.12
C ILE A 288 -1.08 -3.11 -19.67
N GLN A 289 -1.23 -1.97 -20.35
CA GLN A 289 -2.50 -1.52 -20.93
C GLN A 289 -2.50 -1.73 -22.44
N THR A 290 -3.57 -2.30 -22.97
CA THR A 290 -3.77 -2.53 -24.41
C THR A 290 -5.05 -1.85 -24.86
N VAL A 291 -4.95 -0.74 -25.58
CA VAL A 291 -6.11 -0.02 -26.14
C VAL A 291 -6.33 -0.50 -27.57
N ILE A 292 -7.48 -1.16 -27.80
CA ILE A 292 -7.87 -1.63 -29.14
C ILE A 292 -8.11 -0.42 -30.04
N ASN A 293 -7.69 -0.50 -31.30
CA ASN A 293 -7.74 0.58 -32.31
C ASN A 293 -6.94 1.85 -31.96
N ALA A 294 -6.08 1.80 -30.95
CA ALA A 294 -4.99 2.75 -30.80
C ALA A 294 -3.82 2.45 -31.73
N ASP A 295 -3.06 3.48 -32.07
CA ASP A 295 -1.67 3.31 -32.49
C ASP A 295 -0.83 2.79 -31.31
N PRO A 296 0.35 2.19 -31.54
CA PRO A 296 1.26 1.80 -30.46
C PRO A 296 1.46 2.98 -29.49
N PRO A 297 1.27 2.78 -28.18
CA PRO A 297 1.27 3.89 -27.23
C PRO A 297 2.65 4.54 -27.23
N THR A 298 2.67 5.88 -27.22
CA THR A 298 3.88 6.68 -27.38
C THR A 298 4.32 7.30 -26.06
N GLY A 299 5.62 7.54 -25.92
CA GLY A 299 6.23 8.04 -24.68
C GLY A 299 6.94 6.94 -23.90
N THR A 300 6.95 7.04 -22.57
CA THR A 300 7.76 6.20 -21.66
C THR A 300 7.21 4.79 -21.43
N CYS A 301 6.04 4.47 -21.99
CA CYS A 301 5.31 3.22 -21.78
C CYS A 301 5.61 2.11 -22.80
N THR A 302 6.65 2.27 -23.62
CA THR A 302 7.15 1.20 -24.50
C THR A 302 7.89 0.10 -23.74
N ASP A 303 8.12 0.27 -22.44
CA ASP A 303 8.67 -0.74 -21.54
C ASP A 303 7.62 -1.85 -21.27
N PRO A 304 7.96 -3.15 -21.42
CA PRO A 304 7.06 -4.26 -21.11
C PRO A 304 6.70 -4.39 -19.62
N SER A 305 7.27 -3.58 -18.71
CA SER A 305 6.95 -3.63 -17.28
C SER A 305 6.91 -2.23 -16.65
N PRO A 306 5.85 -1.44 -16.92
CA PRO A 306 5.74 -0.04 -16.47
C PRO A 306 5.72 0.07 -14.94
N VAL A 307 6.58 0.94 -14.42
CA VAL A 307 6.75 1.23 -12.98
C VAL A 307 6.00 2.50 -12.55
N TYR A 308 5.91 2.74 -11.25
CA TYR A 308 5.39 3.99 -10.69
C TYR A 308 5.95 5.25 -11.39
N ARG A 309 5.09 6.24 -11.64
CA ARG A 309 5.37 7.46 -12.45
C ARG A 309 5.71 7.22 -13.93
N THR A 310 5.52 6.02 -14.47
CA THR A 310 5.49 5.85 -15.94
C THR A 310 4.27 6.58 -16.51
N ASP A 311 4.48 7.35 -17.57
CA ASP A 311 3.42 8.04 -18.32
C ASP A 311 3.18 7.36 -19.68
N CYS A 312 1.92 7.02 -19.97
CA CYS A 312 1.48 6.55 -21.29
C CYS A 312 0.75 7.67 -22.04
N SER A 313 1.07 7.87 -23.32
CA SER A 313 0.25 8.71 -24.21
C SER A 313 -0.39 7.87 -25.33
N TYR A 314 -1.69 8.04 -25.53
CA TYR A 314 -2.47 7.30 -26.54
C TYR A 314 -2.96 8.21 -27.67
N ALA A 315 -2.89 7.68 -28.88
CA ALA A 315 -3.56 8.19 -30.06
C ALA A 315 -4.41 7.07 -30.66
N CYS A 316 -5.62 7.41 -31.09
CA CYS A 316 -6.47 6.48 -31.83
C CYS A 316 -6.10 6.50 -33.31
N ARG A 317 -6.18 5.34 -33.96
CA ARG A 317 -5.97 5.21 -35.41
C ARG A 317 -6.95 6.09 -36.18
N THR A 318 -6.57 6.48 -37.39
CA THR A 318 -7.47 7.18 -38.33
C THR A 318 -8.81 6.42 -38.46
N GLY A 319 -9.92 7.13 -38.30
CA GLY A 319 -11.27 6.54 -38.24
C GLY A 319 -11.79 6.21 -36.83
N TYR A 320 -11.02 6.50 -35.78
CA TYR A 320 -11.45 6.32 -34.38
C TYR A 320 -11.25 7.61 -33.56
N ASN A 321 -12.23 7.93 -32.73
CA ASN A 321 -12.20 9.04 -31.78
C ASN A 321 -11.84 8.55 -30.38
N ILE A 322 -10.97 9.30 -29.68
CA ILE A 322 -10.59 8.96 -28.31
C ILE A 322 -11.65 9.41 -27.30
N LYS A 323 -12.03 8.53 -26.38
CA LYS A 323 -12.81 8.85 -25.18
C LYS A 323 -11.97 8.64 -23.93
N GLY A 324 -12.15 9.51 -22.95
CA GLY A 324 -11.31 9.56 -21.76
C GLY A 324 -10.02 10.37 -21.99
N SER A 325 -8.99 10.10 -21.18
CA SER A 325 -7.76 10.89 -21.20
C SER A 325 -6.75 10.40 -22.23
N LYS A 326 -6.15 11.34 -22.97
CA LYS A 326 -5.01 11.05 -23.86
C LYS A 326 -3.74 10.61 -23.11
N LYS A 327 -3.66 10.87 -21.80
CA LYS A 327 -2.51 10.52 -20.94
C LYS A 327 -2.96 9.85 -19.65
N ILE A 328 -2.23 8.82 -19.23
CA ILE A 328 -2.43 8.11 -17.97
C ILE A 328 -1.09 7.90 -17.27
N THR A 329 -1.08 7.92 -15.94
CA THR A 329 0.15 7.79 -15.12
C THR A 329 0.00 6.64 -14.14
N CYS A 330 1.04 5.82 -13.98
CA CYS A 330 1.08 4.72 -13.02
C CYS A 330 1.21 5.25 -11.58
N GLN A 331 0.26 4.89 -10.71
CA GLN A 331 0.11 5.42 -9.36
C GLN A 331 0.61 4.46 -8.27
N LEU A 332 0.64 4.93 -7.02
CA LEU A 332 1.08 4.16 -5.85
C LEU A 332 0.14 2.98 -5.50
N ASP A 333 -1.13 3.05 -5.91
CA ASP A 333 -2.12 1.97 -5.71
C ASP A 333 -2.00 0.85 -6.76
N LYS A 334 -0.95 0.86 -7.57
CA LYS A 334 -0.66 -0.05 -8.70
C LYS A 334 -1.63 0.07 -9.88
N ASN A 335 -2.49 1.09 -9.89
CA ASN A 335 -3.41 1.36 -10.98
C ASN A 335 -2.95 2.54 -11.85
N TRP A 336 -3.60 2.68 -13.00
CA TRP A 336 -3.47 3.84 -13.87
C TRP A 336 -4.50 4.89 -13.49
N SER A 337 -4.05 6.13 -13.29
CA SER A 337 -4.94 7.27 -13.12
C SER A 337 -4.55 8.41 -14.08
N PRO A 338 -5.52 8.98 -14.83
CA PRO A 338 -6.87 8.43 -15.06
C PRO A 338 -6.85 7.03 -15.73
N ALA A 339 -8.00 6.38 -15.84
CA ALA A 339 -8.10 5.08 -16.51
C ALA A 339 -7.73 5.16 -18.00
N ALA A 340 -7.31 4.04 -18.59
CA ALA A 340 -6.94 3.95 -20.00
C ALA A 340 -8.11 4.39 -20.92
N PRO A 341 -7.84 5.17 -21.98
CA PRO A 341 -8.87 5.63 -22.89
C PRO A 341 -9.41 4.51 -23.78
N THR A 342 -10.58 4.72 -24.37
CA THR A 342 -11.14 3.88 -25.43
C THR A 342 -11.08 4.61 -26.78
N CYS A 343 -10.91 3.84 -27.86
CA CYS A 343 -10.99 4.34 -29.23
C CYS A 343 -12.32 3.89 -29.85
N GLU A 344 -13.29 4.79 -29.90
CA GLU A 344 -14.61 4.54 -30.47
C GLU A 344 -14.60 4.82 -31.98
N GLN A 345 -15.26 3.98 -32.77
CA GLN A 345 -15.29 4.12 -34.22
C GLN A 345 -16.03 5.38 -34.62
N VAL A 346 -15.49 6.14 -35.57
CA VAL A 346 -16.22 7.24 -36.19
C VAL A 346 -17.29 6.64 -37.10
N THR A 347 -18.54 7.00 -36.87
CA THR A 347 -19.69 6.61 -37.67
C THR A 347 -20.40 7.85 -38.21
N CYS A 348 -21.04 7.69 -39.37
CA CYS A 348 -21.98 8.64 -39.95
C CYS A 348 -23.42 8.11 -39.80
N PRO A 349 -24.42 8.98 -39.57
CA PRO A 349 -25.81 8.58 -39.43
C PRO A 349 -26.36 7.98 -40.73
N ALA A 350 -27.39 7.14 -40.63
CA ALA A 350 -28.10 6.60 -41.80
C ALA A 350 -28.54 7.73 -42.75
N LEU A 351 -28.32 7.53 -44.06
CA LEU A 351 -28.84 8.42 -45.09
C LEU A 351 -30.37 8.33 -45.16
N PRO A 352 -31.06 9.43 -45.52
CA PRO A 352 -32.51 9.38 -45.74
C PRO A 352 -32.84 8.37 -46.83
N LYS A 353 -33.77 7.46 -46.52
CA LYS A 353 -34.25 6.42 -47.43
C LYS A 353 -34.75 7.04 -48.74
N ALA A 354 -34.19 6.60 -49.86
CA ALA A 354 -34.58 7.10 -51.18
C ALA A 354 -35.98 6.57 -51.55
N ALA A 355 -36.82 7.43 -52.12
CA ALA A 355 -38.14 7.03 -52.62
C ALA A 355 -38.04 6.18 -53.90
N VAL A 356 -37.06 6.50 -54.75
CA VAL A 356 -36.68 5.75 -55.96
C VAL A 356 -35.16 5.64 -55.99
N GLY A 357 -34.65 4.48 -56.39
CA GLY A 357 -33.23 4.14 -56.33
C GLY A 357 -32.87 3.27 -55.12
N THR A 358 -31.62 2.82 -55.07
CA THR A 358 -31.08 1.96 -54.00
C THR A 358 -29.68 2.41 -53.61
N TYR A 359 -29.39 2.40 -52.30
CA TYR A 359 -28.04 2.69 -51.81
C TYR A 359 -27.17 1.42 -51.77
N TYR A 360 -25.90 1.57 -52.11
CA TYR A 360 -24.88 0.53 -51.99
C TYR A 360 -23.69 1.04 -51.14
N PRO A 361 -23.25 0.32 -50.10
CA PRO A 361 -23.89 -0.88 -49.52
C PRO A 361 -25.28 -0.60 -48.93
N ALA A 362 -26.12 -1.64 -48.78
CA ALA A 362 -27.48 -1.51 -48.25
C ALA A 362 -27.57 -1.12 -46.76
N THR A 363 -26.42 -1.00 -46.07
CA THR A 363 -26.34 -0.47 -44.70
C THR A 363 -26.41 1.07 -44.65
N CYS A 364 -26.34 1.74 -45.80
CA CYS A 364 -26.28 3.20 -45.91
C CYS A 364 -27.56 3.91 -45.44
N ASP A 365 -28.74 3.29 -45.58
CA ASP A 365 -30.05 3.86 -45.18
C ASP A 365 -30.76 3.08 -44.06
N ASP A 366 -30.09 2.08 -43.48
CA ASP A 366 -30.63 1.21 -42.40
C ASP A 366 -29.66 1.07 -41.20
N GLY A 367 -28.75 2.02 -41.01
CA GLY A 367 -27.85 2.02 -39.84
C GLY A 367 -26.75 3.08 -39.87
N GLU A 368 -25.96 3.11 -38.81
CA GLU A 368 -24.73 3.90 -38.75
C GLU A 368 -23.64 3.28 -39.64
N SER A 369 -23.04 4.10 -40.50
CA SER A 369 -21.99 3.67 -41.42
C SER A 369 -20.60 4.09 -40.91
N PRO A 370 -19.65 3.16 -40.71
CA PRO A 370 -18.33 3.49 -40.17
C PRO A 370 -17.46 4.25 -41.17
N TYR A 371 -16.58 5.14 -40.71
CA TYR A 371 -15.54 5.73 -41.54
C TYR A 371 -14.57 4.65 -42.08
N PRO A 372 -14.12 4.70 -43.36
CA PRO A 372 -14.47 5.64 -44.42
C PRO A 372 -15.47 5.03 -45.43
N THR A 373 -16.66 4.60 -44.99
CA THR A 373 -17.68 4.04 -45.88
C THR A 373 -18.09 5.06 -46.94
N THR A 374 -18.16 4.62 -48.19
CA THR A 374 -18.74 5.38 -49.30
C THR A 374 -20.07 4.74 -49.69
N CYS A 375 -21.13 5.56 -49.70
CA CYS A 375 -22.48 5.19 -50.09
C CYS A 375 -22.77 5.70 -51.49
N GLU A 376 -23.22 4.80 -52.37
CA GLU A 376 -23.61 5.11 -53.74
C GLU A 376 -25.12 4.96 -53.91
N LEU A 377 -25.83 6.06 -54.18
CA LEU A 377 -27.21 5.98 -54.67
C LEU A 377 -27.17 5.58 -56.14
N ARG A 378 -27.85 4.49 -56.51
CA ARG A 378 -28.06 4.08 -57.90
C ARG A 378 -29.53 4.19 -58.27
N CYS A 379 -29.80 4.91 -59.35
CA CYS A 379 -31.12 5.03 -59.95
C CYS A 379 -31.42 3.82 -60.87
N PRO A 380 -32.69 3.39 -60.96
CA PRO A 380 -33.10 2.35 -61.91
C PRO A 380 -33.07 2.87 -63.35
N SER A 381 -33.23 1.98 -64.33
CA SER A 381 -33.45 2.35 -65.73
C SER A 381 -34.62 3.33 -65.87
N GLY A 382 -34.50 4.30 -66.78
CA GLY A 382 -35.43 5.41 -66.95
C GLY A 382 -35.17 6.61 -66.03
N TYR A 383 -34.29 6.49 -65.02
CA TYR A 383 -34.02 7.53 -64.04
C TYR A 383 -32.57 8.03 -64.08
N HIS A 384 -32.38 9.29 -63.70
CA HIS A 384 -31.07 9.93 -63.49
C HIS A 384 -31.01 10.67 -62.16
N ILE A 385 -29.81 11.09 -61.73
CA ILE A 385 -29.65 11.94 -60.55
C ILE A 385 -30.18 13.35 -60.86
N SER A 386 -31.14 13.82 -60.07
CA SER A 386 -32.00 15.00 -60.33
C SER A 386 -31.31 16.34 -60.58
N TYR A 387 -30.05 16.49 -60.17
CA TYR A 387 -29.24 17.70 -60.34
C TYR A 387 -28.03 17.51 -61.27
N LEU A 388 -27.91 16.35 -61.92
CA LEU A 388 -26.83 15.98 -62.84
C LEU A 388 -27.38 15.74 -64.27
N PRO A 389 -26.53 15.60 -65.30
CA PRO A 389 -26.99 15.25 -66.64
C PRO A 389 -27.69 13.89 -66.69
N THR A 390 -28.62 13.71 -67.64
CA THR A 390 -29.44 12.49 -67.78
C THR A 390 -28.64 11.21 -68.03
N SER A 391 -27.37 11.31 -68.42
CA SER A 391 -26.45 10.16 -68.53
C SER A 391 -25.90 9.67 -67.18
N ILE A 392 -26.14 10.37 -66.08
CA ILE A 392 -25.58 10.06 -64.75
C ILE A 392 -26.66 9.42 -63.86
N ILE A 393 -26.55 8.12 -63.68
CA ILE A 393 -27.50 7.29 -62.92
C ILE A 393 -27.08 7.01 -61.48
N SER A 394 -25.96 7.60 -61.02
CA SER A 394 -25.42 7.36 -59.67
C SER A 394 -24.73 8.58 -59.07
N ASP A 395 -24.86 8.76 -57.76
CA ASP A 395 -24.12 9.74 -56.94
C ASP A 395 -23.50 9.04 -55.72
N GLN A 396 -22.28 9.41 -55.35
CA GLN A 396 -21.57 8.83 -54.21
C GLN A 396 -21.36 9.89 -53.12
N ARG A 397 -21.34 9.46 -51.85
CA ARG A 397 -20.89 10.28 -50.72
C ARG A 397 -20.06 9.44 -49.75
N THR A 398 -19.00 10.01 -49.21
CA THR A 398 -18.11 9.32 -48.25
C THR A 398 -18.32 9.85 -46.84
N CYS A 399 -18.26 8.97 -45.85
CA CYS A 399 -18.28 9.33 -44.44
C CYS A 399 -16.93 9.98 -44.05
N GLU A 400 -16.95 11.17 -43.44
CA GLU A 400 -15.76 11.92 -43.05
C GLU A 400 -15.34 11.63 -41.59
N LEU A 401 -14.11 12.02 -41.24
CA LEU A 401 -13.55 11.86 -39.89
C LEU A 401 -14.29 12.64 -38.78
N ASN A 402 -15.16 13.58 -39.16
CA ASN A 402 -16.01 14.35 -38.25
C ASN A 402 -17.33 13.64 -37.90
N GLY A 403 -17.61 12.46 -38.47
CA GLY A 403 -18.89 11.74 -38.29
C GLY A 403 -20.04 12.27 -39.13
N THR A 404 -19.75 13.04 -40.18
CA THR A 404 -20.73 13.55 -41.15
C THR A 404 -20.41 13.08 -42.56
N TRP A 405 -21.44 12.99 -43.40
CA TRP A 405 -21.25 12.71 -44.83
C TRP A 405 -20.67 13.92 -45.55
N GLU A 406 -19.81 13.66 -46.53
CA GLU A 406 -19.27 14.66 -47.46
C GLU A 406 -20.35 15.68 -47.89
N TYR A 407 -20.07 16.96 -47.64
CA TYR A 407 -21.04 18.02 -47.87
C TYR A 407 -21.38 18.17 -49.36
N ARG A 408 -22.68 18.17 -49.69
CA ARG A 408 -23.18 18.69 -50.98
C ARG A 408 -24.34 19.65 -50.76
N ALA A 409 -24.42 20.67 -51.62
CA ALA A 409 -25.48 21.68 -51.62
C ALA A 409 -26.87 21.13 -52.02
N SER A 410 -26.95 19.91 -52.57
CA SER A 410 -28.19 19.27 -53.00
C SER A 410 -28.22 17.80 -52.58
N THR A 411 -29.39 17.33 -52.15
CA THR A 411 -29.64 15.91 -51.82
C THR A 411 -29.95 15.13 -53.10
N PRO A 412 -29.23 14.05 -53.41
CA PRO A 412 -29.49 13.26 -54.61
C PRO A 412 -30.83 12.55 -54.51
N THR A 413 -31.63 12.70 -55.57
CA THR A 413 -32.87 11.98 -55.78
C THR A 413 -32.88 11.46 -57.21
N CYS A 414 -33.50 10.31 -57.44
CA CYS A 414 -33.71 9.81 -58.80
C CYS A 414 -34.89 10.54 -59.43
N LYS A 415 -34.67 11.18 -60.58
CA LYS A 415 -35.69 11.86 -61.38
C LYS A 415 -35.93 11.08 -62.68
N ASP A 416 -37.21 10.88 -63.02
CA ASP A 416 -37.62 10.20 -64.24
C ASP A 416 -37.23 10.98 -65.51
N THR A 417 -37.02 10.24 -66.59
CA THR A 417 -36.67 10.75 -67.93
C THR A 417 -37.50 10.11 -69.04
N GLU A 418 -38.30 9.08 -68.74
CA GLU A 418 -39.15 8.42 -69.71
C GLU A 418 -40.55 9.09 -69.70
N PRO A 419 -41.12 9.43 -70.88
CA PRO A 419 -42.47 10.00 -70.94
C PRO A 419 -43.54 8.91 -70.84
N PRO A 420 -44.71 9.19 -70.24
CA PRO A 420 -45.80 8.22 -70.09
C PRO A 420 -46.19 7.52 -71.39
N VAL A 421 -46.44 6.21 -71.29
CA VAL A 421 -46.89 5.39 -72.42
C VAL A 421 -48.42 5.42 -72.52
N VAL A 422 -48.93 5.73 -73.71
CA VAL A 422 -50.36 5.69 -74.04
C VAL A 422 -50.70 4.36 -74.70
N GLY A 423 -51.62 3.59 -74.11
CA GLY A 423 -52.08 2.30 -74.64
C GLY A 423 -53.22 2.45 -75.64
N ASN A 424 -54.44 2.65 -75.15
CA ASN A 424 -55.65 2.64 -75.98
C ASN A 424 -55.96 4.04 -76.55
N CYS A 425 -55.14 4.56 -77.46
CA CYS A 425 -55.47 5.82 -78.13
C CYS A 425 -56.70 5.65 -79.05
N PRO A 426 -57.74 6.53 -78.97
CA PRO A 426 -58.91 6.43 -79.84
C PRO A 426 -58.56 6.62 -81.32
N SER A 427 -59.38 6.03 -82.21
CA SER A 427 -59.24 6.17 -83.66
C SER A 427 -60.15 7.27 -84.23
N ASP A 428 -59.86 7.71 -85.46
CA ASP A 428 -60.65 8.72 -86.18
C ASP A 428 -62.15 8.36 -86.28
N ILE A 429 -63.01 9.34 -86.00
CA ILE A 429 -64.47 9.21 -86.02
C ILE A 429 -65.03 9.99 -87.20
N ASN A 430 -65.66 9.28 -88.14
CA ASN A 430 -66.28 9.87 -89.33
C ASN A 430 -67.81 9.77 -89.26
N ILE A 431 -68.51 10.88 -89.45
CA ILE A 431 -69.97 10.99 -89.44
C ILE A 431 -70.40 11.68 -90.74
N ASP A 432 -70.77 10.91 -91.76
CA ASP A 432 -71.01 11.44 -93.11
C ASP A 432 -72.43 11.98 -93.35
N ASN A 433 -73.38 11.67 -92.46
CA ASN A 433 -74.82 11.94 -92.65
C ASN A 433 -75.40 12.83 -91.54
N ALA A 434 -74.78 13.97 -91.26
CA ALA A 434 -75.31 14.90 -90.26
C ALA A 434 -76.62 15.56 -90.72
N THR A 435 -77.68 15.41 -89.91
CA THR A 435 -79.01 16.05 -90.10
C THR A 435 -79.21 17.30 -89.25
N SER A 436 -78.31 17.55 -88.30
CA SER A 436 -78.30 18.70 -87.38
C SER A 436 -77.02 19.50 -87.58
N SER A 437 -77.10 20.82 -87.43
CA SER A 437 -75.94 21.72 -87.47
C SER A 437 -74.94 21.49 -86.34
N THR A 438 -75.33 20.76 -85.28
CA THR A 438 -74.42 20.28 -84.23
C THR A 438 -74.71 18.83 -83.84
N ILE A 439 -73.66 18.03 -83.62
CA ILE A 439 -73.72 16.63 -83.21
C ILE A 439 -72.88 16.40 -81.95
N ARG A 440 -73.37 15.57 -81.03
CA ARG A 440 -72.61 15.09 -79.87
C ARG A 440 -71.78 13.88 -80.26
N VAL A 441 -70.48 13.90 -79.97
CA VAL A 441 -69.55 12.80 -80.27
C VAL A 441 -68.94 12.28 -78.98
N ASN A 442 -69.02 10.97 -78.76
CA ASN A 442 -68.48 10.28 -77.59
C ASN A 442 -67.32 9.35 -78.02
N TRP A 443 -66.32 9.22 -77.18
CA TRP A 443 -65.19 8.30 -77.31
C TRP A 443 -64.67 7.86 -75.94
N GLU A 444 -63.95 6.74 -75.88
CA GLU A 444 -63.32 6.25 -74.66
C GLU A 444 -62.03 7.03 -74.35
N ARG A 445 -61.69 7.18 -73.06
CA ARG A 445 -60.48 7.88 -72.64
C ARG A 445 -59.27 6.92 -72.77
N PRO A 446 -58.12 7.36 -73.30
CA PRO A 446 -56.95 6.50 -73.39
C PRO A 446 -56.44 6.04 -72.03
N THR A 447 -56.03 4.78 -71.97
CA THR A 447 -55.27 4.20 -70.86
C THR A 447 -53.83 4.70 -70.93
N CYS A 448 -53.28 5.16 -69.81
CA CYS A 448 -51.94 5.74 -69.73
C CYS A 448 -51.21 5.14 -68.53
N THR A 449 -49.95 4.75 -68.72
CA THR A 449 -49.10 4.08 -67.72
C THR A 449 -47.67 4.57 -67.82
N ASP A 450 -46.92 4.47 -66.74
CA ASP A 450 -45.60 5.08 -66.61
C ASP A 450 -44.69 4.24 -65.70
N ASN A 451 -43.37 4.36 -65.88
CA ASN A 451 -42.34 3.62 -65.16
C ASN A 451 -42.17 4.08 -63.70
N SER A 452 -42.60 5.30 -63.35
CA SER A 452 -42.67 5.78 -61.95
C SER A 452 -43.64 5.01 -61.06
N GLY A 453 -44.61 4.30 -61.66
CA GLY A 453 -45.73 3.69 -60.93
C GLY A 453 -46.73 4.70 -60.36
N ILE A 454 -46.52 6.00 -60.57
CA ILE A 454 -47.49 7.06 -60.23
C ILE A 454 -48.45 7.23 -61.42
N PRO A 455 -49.79 7.28 -61.21
CA PRO A 455 -50.74 7.45 -62.31
C PRO A 455 -50.53 8.78 -63.08
N PRO A 456 -50.29 8.75 -64.41
CA PRO A 456 -50.02 9.96 -65.19
C PRO A 456 -51.21 10.93 -65.25
N ILE A 457 -50.89 12.23 -65.32
CA ILE A 457 -51.86 13.31 -65.50
C ILE A 457 -52.27 13.36 -66.97
N VAL A 458 -53.46 12.87 -67.28
CA VAL A 458 -54.04 12.87 -68.63
C VAL A 458 -54.90 14.13 -68.83
N THR A 459 -54.61 14.94 -69.84
CA THR A 459 -55.40 16.10 -70.26
C THR A 459 -55.78 16.00 -71.74
N SER A 460 -56.80 16.76 -72.17
CA SER A 460 -57.27 16.76 -73.57
C SER A 460 -57.77 18.14 -73.98
N ASN A 461 -57.53 18.53 -75.24
CA ASN A 461 -58.03 19.77 -75.83
C ASN A 461 -59.56 19.77 -76.08
N LYS A 462 -60.21 18.60 -76.07
CA LYS A 462 -61.66 18.39 -76.25
C LYS A 462 -62.16 17.31 -75.27
N GLN A 463 -63.38 17.48 -74.77
CA GLN A 463 -64.00 16.53 -73.85
C GLN A 463 -64.91 15.55 -74.61
N SER A 464 -64.85 14.26 -74.24
CA SER A 464 -65.77 13.25 -74.75
C SER A 464 -67.21 13.64 -74.41
N GLY A 465 -68.09 13.58 -75.41
CA GLY A 465 -69.46 14.08 -75.31
C GLY A 465 -69.62 15.58 -75.58
N ALA A 466 -68.61 16.28 -76.09
CA ALA A 466 -68.77 17.64 -76.60
C ALA A 466 -69.66 17.70 -77.87
N LEU A 467 -70.19 18.90 -78.16
CA LEU A 467 -70.90 19.21 -79.40
C LEU A 467 -69.91 19.73 -80.45
N PHE A 468 -70.02 19.21 -81.67
CA PHE A 468 -69.23 19.58 -82.83
C PHE A 468 -70.15 20.09 -83.95
N ALA A 469 -69.72 21.11 -84.68
CA ALA A 469 -70.50 21.68 -85.78
C ALA A 469 -70.48 20.77 -87.02
N ALA A 470 -71.52 20.86 -87.85
CA ALA A 470 -71.60 20.17 -89.13
C ALA A 470 -71.79 21.19 -90.27
N PRO A 471 -70.95 21.17 -91.34
CA PRO A 471 -69.78 20.32 -91.52
C PRO A 471 -68.56 20.86 -90.75
N SER A 472 -67.72 19.98 -90.20
CA SER A 472 -66.43 20.36 -89.63
C SER A 472 -65.45 19.18 -89.54
N THR A 473 -64.16 19.50 -89.35
CA THR A 473 -63.14 18.54 -88.93
C THR A 473 -62.45 19.13 -87.70
N ALA A 474 -62.42 18.36 -86.60
CA ALA A 474 -61.80 18.76 -85.35
C ALA A 474 -60.81 17.71 -84.88
N GLU A 475 -59.63 18.14 -84.44
CA GLU A 475 -58.60 17.27 -83.88
C GLU A 475 -58.71 17.21 -82.35
N VAL A 476 -58.80 16.00 -81.81
CA VAL A 476 -58.74 15.72 -80.38
C VAL A 476 -57.31 15.27 -80.09
N LEU A 477 -56.61 16.01 -79.23
CA LEU A 477 -55.24 15.76 -78.82
C LEU A 477 -55.22 15.53 -77.30
N TYR A 478 -54.68 14.37 -76.91
CA TYR A 478 -54.35 14.07 -75.52
C TYR A 478 -52.91 14.48 -75.21
N THR A 479 -52.73 15.15 -74.08
CA THR A 479 -51.41 15.42 -73.48
C THR A 479 -51.36 14.69 -72.14
N VAL A 480 -50.35 13.84 -71.99
CA VAL A 480 -50.15 13.01 -70.79
C VAL A 480 -48.82 13.39 -70.17
N SER A 481 -48.78 13.70 -68.88
CA SER A 481 -47.53 13.99 -68.16
C SER A 481 -47.36 13.10 -66.92
N ASP A 482 -46.12 12.77 -66.58
CA ASP A 482 -45.75 12.12 -65.31
C ASP A 482 -45.59 13.16 -64.17
N ASP A 483 -44.97 12.76 -63.06
CA ASP A 483 -44.54 13.66 -61.98
C ASP A 483 -43.12 14.25 -62.22
N GLY A 484 -42.30 13.63 -63.06
CA GLY A 484 -40.99 14.13 -63.52
C GLY A 484 -41.06 15.37 -64.42
N GLY A 485 -42.21 15.63 -65.05
CA GLY A 485 -42.46 16.68 -66.03
C GLY A 485 -42.24 16.24 -67.50
N ASN A 486 -42.12 14.95 -67.76
CA ASN A 486 -42.03 14.36 -69.09
C ASN A 486 -43.43 14.28 -69.71
N GLU A 487 -43.59 14.70 -70.97
CA GLU A 487 -44.89 14.75 -71.65
C GLU A 487 -44.94 13.85 -72.89
N ASN A 488 -46.05 13.10 -73.04
CA ASN A 488 -46.42 12.41 -74.27
C ASN A 488 -47.63 13.08 -74.92
N LYS A 489 -47.47 13.48 -76.20
CA LYS A 489 -48.49 14.12 -77.05
C LYS A 489 -48.78 13.34 -78.33
N ASN A 490 -48.38 12.07 -78.39
CA ASN A 490 -48.50 11.23 -79.58
C ASN A 490 -49.89 10.57 -79.75
N CYS A 491 -50.85 10.89 -78.88
CA CYS A 491 -52.23 10.39 -79.00
C CYS A 491 -53.17 11.49 -79.49
N SER A 492 -53.48 11.45 -80.78
CA SER A 492 -54.43 12.35 -81.44
C SER A 492 -55.30 11.61 -82.45
N PHE A 493 -56.57 12.01 -82.56
CA PHE A 493 -57.48 11.51 -83.58
C PHE A 493 -58.42 12.61 -84.06
N ARG A 494 -59.04 12.40 -85.23
CA ARG A 494 -59.88 13.38 -85.92
C ARG A 494 -61.33 13.00 -85.85
N ILE A 495 -62.17 14.00 -85.60
CA ILE A 495 -63.62 13.92 -85.70
C ILE A 495 -64.02 14.68 -86.96
N THR A 496 -64.47 13.96 -87.99
CA THR A 496 -64.93 14.54 -89.27
C THR A 496 -66.43 14.38 -89.39
N ILE A 497 -67.14 15.49 -89.60
CA ILE A 497 -68.59 15.52 -89.74
C ILE A 497 -68.95 16.17 -91.06
N LYS A 498 -69.66 15.44 -91.93
CA LYS A 498 -70.20 15.95 -93.21
C LYS A 498 -71.72 16.10 -93.10
N MET A 499 -72.25 17.13 -93.74
CA MET A 499 -73.70 17.39 -93.80
C MET A 499 -74.35 16.56 -94.90
N LEU A 500 -75.54 16.03 -94.60
CA LEU A 500 -76.38 15.36 -95.59
C LEU A 500 -76.98 16.40 -96.54
N LEU A 501 -76.36 16.59 -97.71
CA LEU A 501 -76.87 17.49 -98.76
C LEU A 501 -78.11 16.88 -99.43
N CYS A 502 -79.26 17.54 -99.27
CA CYS A 502 -80.50 17.16 -99.93
C CYS A 502 -80.51 17.68 -101.38
N ALA A 503 -80.56 16.79 -102.37
CA ALA A 503 -80.64 17.18 -103.78
C ALA A 503 -82.08 17.55 -104.17
N THR A 504 -82.35 18.84 -104.38
CA THR A 504 -83.69 19.33 -104.76
C THR A 504 -83.83 19.57 -106.27
N GLY A 505 -84.37 18.55 -106.95
CA GLY A 505 -85.38 18.66 -108.03
C GLY A 505 -85.01 19.24 -109.40
N GLU A 506 -85.53 18.60 -110.46
CA GLU A 506 -86.41 19.31 -111.40
C GLU A 506 -87.27 18.34 -112.26
N PHE A 507 -88.50 18.78 -112.55
CA PHE A 507 -89.41 18.21 -113.55
C PHE A 507 -89.26 19.05 -114.82
N HIS A 508 -89.07 18.46 -116.02
CA HIS A 508 -89.71 18.97 -117.23
C HIS A 508 -89.81 17.98 -118.40
N MET A 509 -90.65 18.34 -119.37
CA MET A 509 -91.18 17.47 -120.43
C MET A 509 -90.28 17.40 -121.68
N ARG A 510 -90.64 16.47 -122.58
CA ARG A 510 -89.96 16.16 -123.85
C ARG A 510 -89.81 17.35 -124.82
N SER A 511 -88.64 17.42 -125.43
CA SER A 511 -88.45 17.43 -126.90
C SER A 511 -87.08 16.78 -127.21
N LYS A 512 -87.01 15.67 -127.96
CA LYS A 512 -86.67 15.68 -129.41
C LYS A 512 -85.45 16.60 -129.68
N GLU A 513 -84.24 16.11 -129.99
CA GLU A 513 -83.91 15.19 -131.10
C GLU A 513 -82.55 14.47 -130.92
N ASP A 514 -82.48 13.26 -131.49
CA ASP A 514 -81.26 12.51 -131.86
C ASP A 514 -80.51 13.19 -133.04
N PRO A 515 -79.33 12.70 -133.50
CA PRO A 515 -78.24 12.00 -132.81
C PRO A 515 -76.85 12.59 -133.18
N MET A 516 -75.74 12.07 -132.63
CA MET A 516 -74.61 11.54 -133.44
C MET A 516 -73.40 11.00 -132.63
N ARG A 517 -72.90 9.85 -133.10
CA ARG A 517 -71.49 9.38 -133.08
C ARG A 517 -70.84 8.92 -131.75
N THR A 518 -70.99 7.61 -131.52
CA THR A 518 -69.89 6.63 -131.33
C THR A 518 -68.64 6.91 -132.22
N PRO A 519 -67.41 6.43 -131.89
CA PRO A 519 -67.16 5.01 -131.54
C PRO A 519 -66.00 4.60 -130.57
N LEU A 520 -66.16 3.38 -130.03
CA LEU A 520 -65.18 2.30 -129.73
C LEU A 520 -63.86 2.59 -128.94
N VAL A 521 -63.58 2.00 -127.76
CA VAL A 521 -63.23 0.56 -127.42
C VAL A 521 -61.72 0.26 -127.63
N PHE A 522 -60.93 -0.39 -126.74
CA PHE A 522 -61.08 -1.73 -126.10
C PHE A 522 -60.07 -2.01 -124.91
N LEU A 523 -60.22 -3.17 -124.22
CA LEU A 523 -59.20 -4.03 -123.53
C LEU A 523 -58.53 -3.57 -122.20
N THR A 524 -58.88 -4.14 -121.03
CA THR A 524 -58.37 -5.37 -120.33
C THR A 524 -56.98 -5.25 -119.68
N ARG A 525 -56.71 -5.88 -118.52
CA ARG A 525 -57.24 -7.14 -117.98
C ARG A 525 -57.47 -7.10 -116.48
#